data_AF-A0A7J7L8K9-F1
#
_entry.id   AF-A0A7J7L8K9-F1
#
_cell.length_a   1.000
_cell.length_b   1.000
_cell.length_c   1.000
_cell.angle_alpha   90.00
_cell.angle_beta   90.00
_cell.angle_gamma   90.00
#
_symmetry.space_group_name_H-M   'P 1'
#
loop_
_entity.id
_entity.type
_entity.pdbx_description
1 polymer ?
#
loop_
_entity_poly.entity_id
_entity_poly.type
_entity_poly.pdbx_seq_one_letter_code
_entity_poly.pdbx_strand_id
1 'polypeptide(L)'
;MSFNSLPPTQTLEISNDLSLIPRISLLLTIHRSDLSVKPFDEWQFKHSLINFLKNKTSLSISHTIPEDDINIHTYKDLKKRKRDEPVATGTLYIRDLEFLNEKTKRDMLVVGGDEEEVGVVEKRFLEWRKGFVEKVDGINLNLEGVKFRLNAVLNANDDFDGLKKSWEEFYAFGNRGE
;
A
#
# COMPACT_ATOMS: atom_id res chain seq x y z
N MET A 1 22.07 14.15 -13.00
CA MET A 1 20.96 13.22 -13.26
C MET A 1 19.66 13.95 -12.94
N SER A 2 18.68 13.92 -13.84
CA SER A 2 17.36 14.51 -13.61
C SER A 2 16.46 13.43 -13.01
N PHE A 3 15.85 13.69 -11.85
CA PHE A 3 14.93 12.74 -11.20
C PHE A 3 13.64 12.51 -12.02
N ASN A 4 13.32 13.42 -12.94
CA ASN A 4 12.09 13.38 -13.73
C ASN A 4 12.09 12.30 -14.84
N SER A 5 13.23 11.65 -15.12
CA SER A 5 13.32 10.59 -16.14
C SER A 5 13.37 9.19 -15.54
N LEU A 6 13.28 9.04 -14.21
CA LEU A 6 13.35 7.75 -13.55
C LEU A 6 11.94 7.14 -13.41
N PRO A 7 11.72 5.90 -13.87
CA PRO A 7 10.46 5.19 -13.66
C PRO A 7 10.16 5.01 -12.16
N PRO A 8 8.87 5.00 -11.76
CA PRO A 8 8.46 4.83 -10.36
C PRO A 8 8.76 3.44 -9.77
N THR A 9 9.35 2.55 -10.56
CA THR A 9 9.65 1.15 -10.26
C THR A 9 11.15 0.85 -10.27
N GLN A 10 12.00 1.81 -10.63
CA GLN A 10 13.44 1.62 -10.76
C GLN A 10 14.19 2.06 -9.51
N THR A 11 15.07 1.20 -9.01
CA THR A 11 16.03 1.53 -7.94
C THR A 11 17.08 2.50 -8.47
N LEU A 12 17.32 3.59 -7.74
CA LEU A 12 18.33 4.59 -8.07
C LEU A 12 19.57 4.39 -7.19
N GLU A 13 20.70 4.05 -7.80
CA GLU A 13 22.00 4.03 -7.14
C GLU A 13 22.52 5.46 -6.96
N ILE A 14 22.79 5.88 -5.72
CA ILE A 14 23.33 7.22 -5.43
C ILE A 14 24.86 7.17 -5.49
N SER A 15 25.49 6.47 -4.53
CA SER A 15 26.94 6.30 -4.37
C SER A 15 27.24 5.54 -3.06
N ASN A 16 28.40 4.88 -2.94
CA ASN A 16 28.86 4.18 -1.72
C ASN A 16 27.86 3.13 -1.19
N ASP A 17 27.42 2.21 -2.05
CA ASP A 17 26.49 1.12 -1.71
C ASP A 17 25.12 1.59 -1.17
N LEU A 18 24.76 2.86 -1.40
CA LEU A 18 23.44 3.41 -1.08
C LEU A 18 22.56 3.46 -2.32
N SER A 19 21.42 2.78 -2.22
CA SER A 19 20.39 2.74 -3.25
C SER A 19 19.05 3.25 -2.70
N LEU A 20 18.31 3.97 -3.54
CA LEU A 20 16.94 4.38 -3.29
C LEU A 20 16.01 3.38 -3.95
N ILE A 21 15.36 2.57 -3.12
CA ILE A 21 14.39 1.58 -3.57
C ILE A 21 13.01 2.22 -3.58
N PRO A 22 12.29 2.22 -4.71
CA PRO A 22 10.92 2.71 -4.76
C PRO A 22 10.03 1.87 -3.85
N ARG A 23 9.10 2.53 -3.16
CA ARG A 23 8.19 1.84 -2.24
C ARG A 23 6.80 2.45 -2.26
N ILE A 24 5.83 1.64 -1.88
CA ILE A 24 4.48 2.08 -1.51
C ILE A 24 4.22 1.68 -0.08
N SER A 25 3.63 2.59 0.68
CA SER A 25 3.22 2.44 2.05
C SER A 25 1.70 2.49 2.15
N LEU A 26 1.10 1.43 2.68
CA LEU A 26 -0.30 1.42 3.08
C LEU A 26 -0.43 1.53 4.59
N LEU A 27 -1.27 2.43 5.05
CA LEU A 27 -1.71 2.53 6.44
C LEU A 27 -2.84 1.54 6.67
N LEU A 28 -2.66 0.67 7.65
CA LEU A 28 -3.58 -0.39 8.00
C LEU A 28 -4.34 -0.04 9.28
N THR A 29 -5.65 -0.16 9.26
CA THR A 29 -6.52 -0.02 10.43
C THR A 29 -7.33 -1.29 10.61
N ILE A 30 -7.18 -1.93 11.76
CA ILE A 30 -7.72 -3.26 12.01
C ILE A 30 -8.84 -3.17 13.04
N HIS A 31 -10.04 -3.58 12.64
CA HIS A 31 -11.22 -3.64 13.48
C HIS A 31 -11.60 -5.09 13.77
N ARG A 32 -12.22 -5.33 14.92
CA ARG A 32 -12.88 -6.62 15.17
C ARG A 32 -14.22 -6.66 14.45
N SER A 33 -14.49 -7.77 13.79
CA SER A 33 -15.79 -8.03 13.17
C SER A 33 -16.72 -8.85 14.08
N ASP A 34 -16.19 -9.43 15.17
CA ASP A 34 -16.93 -10.25 16.13
C ASP A 34 -16.89 -9.68 17.57
N LEU A 35 -17.64 -10.32 18.48
CA LEU A 35 -17.73 -9.95 19.90
C LEU A 35 -16.61 -10.59 20.75
N SER A 36 -15.61 -11.19 20.12
CA SER A 36 -14.55 -11.88 20.83
C SER A 36 -13.64 -10.90 21.55
N VAL A 37 -13.28 -11.22 22.80
CA VAL A 37 -12.30 -10.44 23.59
C VAL A 37 -10.90 -11.04 23.47
N LYS A 38 -10.70 -12.02 22.58
CA LYS A 38 -9.40 -12.69 22.39
C LYS A 38 -8.31 -11.69 22.02
N PRO A 39 -7.11 -11.78 22.63
CA PRO A 39 -6.00 -10.88 22.31
C PRO A 39 -5.71 -10.92 20.81
N PHE A 40 -5.24 -9.80 20.27
CA PHE A 40 -4.81 -9.72 18.89
C PHE A 40 -3.44 -10.38 18.75
N ASP A 41 -3.36 -11.43 17.93
CA ASP A 41 -2.11 -12.09 17.60
C ASP A 41 -1.51 -11.43 16.34
N GLU A 42 -0.41 -10.70 16.53
CA GLU A 42 0.30 -10.01 15.45
C GLU A 42 0.87 -10.98 14.42
N TRP A 43 1.52 -12.05 14.88
CA TRP A 43 2.19 -12.99 13.99
C TRP A 43 1.19 -13.72 13.10
N GLN A 44 0.10 -14.22 13.68
CA GLN A 44 -0.97 -14.85 12.91
C GLN A 44 -1.63 -13.90 11.92
N PHE A 45 -1.81 -12.64 12.31
CA PHE A 45 -2.35 -11.63 11.41
C PHE A 45 -1.42 -11.37 10.22
N LYS A 46 -0.11 -11.16 10.46
CA LYS A 46 0.87 -10.97 9.37
C LYS A 46 0.83 -12.14 8.40
N HIS A 47 0.87 -13.36 8.92
CA HIS A 47 0.86 -14.56 8.10
C HIS A 47 -0.45 -14.69 7.29
N SER A 48 -1.60 -14.41 7.90
CA SER A 48 -2.91 -14.43 7.21
C SER A 48 -3.02 -13.37 6.13
N LEU A 49 -2.52 -12.15 6.39
CA LEU A 49 -2.47 -11.08 5.41
C LEU A 49 -1.55 -11.44 4.25
N ILE A 50 -0.35 -11.94 4.49
CA ILE A 50 0.58 -12.41 3.45
C ILE A 50 -0.09 -13.51 2.61
N ASN A 51 -0.74 -14.47 3.25
CA ASN A 51 -1.43 -15.55 2.55
C ASN A 51 -2.61 -15.04 1.71
N PHE A 52 -3.36 -14.04 2.20
CA PHE A 52 -4.40 -13.35 1.44
C PHE A 52 -3.80 -12.66 0.21
N LEU A 53 -2.70 -11.94 0.39
CA LEU A 53 -2.03 -11.21 -0.67
C LEU A 53 -1.48 -12.14 -1.76
N LYS A 54 -0.93 -13.30 -1.36
CA LYS A 54 -0.48 -14.32 -2.31
C LYS A 54 -1.62 -14.96 -3.12
N ASN A 55 -2.73 -15.29 -2.46
CA ASN A 55 -3.77 -16.13 -3.06
C ASN A 55 -4.90 -15.34 -3.76
N LYS A 56 -5.27 -14.16 -3.26
CA LYS A 56 -6.49 -13.46 -3.69
C LYS A 56 -6.23 -12.20 -4.51
N THR A 57 -5.11 -11.53 -4.28
CA THR A 57 -4.70 -10.44 -5.17
C THR A 57 -3.92 -11.07 -6.31
N SER A 58 -4.61 -11.37 -7.41
CA SER A 58 -4.05 -11.76 -8.72
C SER A 58 -3.18 -10.62 -9.34
N LEU A 59 -2.41 -9.94 -8.51
CA LEU A 59 -1.68 -8.71 -8.79
C LEU A 59 -0.17 -8.95 -8.93
N SER A 60 0.26 -10.20 -9.09
CA SER A 60 1.66 -10.58 -9.32
C SER A 60 2.64 -10.26 -8.19
N ILE A 61 2.18 -9.82 -7.01
CA ILE A 61 3.00 -9.61 -5.79
C ILE A 61 3.39 -10.96 -5.13
N SER A 62 3.33 -12.05 -5.89
CA SER A 62 3.22 -13.43 -5.41
C SER A 62 4.40 -13.90 -4.54
N HIS A 63 5.54 -13.19 -4.58
CA HIS A 63 6.79 -13.72 -4.03
C HIS A 63 7.51 -12.90 -2.95
N THR A 64 7.17 -11.62 -2.70
CA THR A 64 8.21 -10.70 -2.21
C THR A 64 7.80 -9.74 -1.09
N ILE A 65 6.75 -10.00 -0.31
CA ILE A 65 6.50 -9.21 0.92
C ILE A 65 7.08 -9.96 2.12
N PRO A 66 8.23 -9.51 2.68
CA PRO A 66 8.75 -10.02 3.94
C PRO A 66 7.82 -9.67 5.11
N GLU A 67 7.86 -10.48 6.18
CA GLU A 67 7.12 -10.16 7.42
C GLU A 67 7.56 -8.83 8.03
N ASP A 68 8.83 -8.45 7.85
CA ASP A 68 9.42 -7.19 8.33
C ASP A 68 8.86 -5.95 7.62
N ASP A 69 8.30 -6.11 6.42
CA ASP A 69 7.62 -5.02 5.71
C ASP A 69 6.18 -4.81 6.21
N ILE A 70 5.74 -5.62 7.17
CA ILE A 70 4.46 -5.45 7.87
C ILE A 70 4.72 -5.10 9.32
N ASN A 71 4.43 -3.85 9.69
CA ASN A 71 4.51 -3.39 11.07
C ASN A 71 3.12 -3.30 11.66
N ILE A 72 2.89 -3.92 12.83
CA ILE A 72 1.60 -3.88 13.52
C ILE A 72 1.81 -3.40 14.95
N HIS A 73 0.94 -2.51 15.38
CA HIS A 73 0.90 -1.95 16.72
C HIS A 73 -0.46 -2.27 17.32
N THR A 74 -0.46 -3.13 18.34
CA THR A 74 -1.68 -3.53 19.04
C THR A 74 -1.99 -2.55 20.17
N TYR A 75 -3.28 -2.33 20.40
CA TYR A 75 -3.70 -1.52 21.53
C TYR A 75 -3.89 -2.37 22.78
N LYS A 76 -3.28 -1.97 23.90
CA LYS A 76 -3.22 -2.76 25.14
C LYS A 76 -4.60 -2.95 25.81
N ASP A 77 -5.46 -1.93 25.78
CA ASP A 77 -6.73 -1.90 26.52
C ASP A 77 -7.96 -2.27 25.66
N LEU A 78 -7.99 -3.50 25.12
CA LEU A 78 -9.09 -3.97 24.25
C LEU A 78 -10.46 -4.00 24.95
N LYS A 79 -10.49 -4.06 26.28
CA LYS A 79 -11.74 -4.12 27.09
C LYS A 79 -12.41 -2.76 27.29
N LYS A 80 -11.64 -1.66 27.17
CA LYS A 80 -12.15 -0.28 27.32
C LYS A 80 -12.54 0.35 25.98
N ARG A 81 -12.25 -0.34 24.88
CA ARG A 81 -12.51 0.15 23.53
C ARG A 81 -13.95 -0.11 23.12
N LYS A 82 -14.51 0.85 22.39
CA LYS A 82 -15.82 0.69 21.75
C LYS A 82 -15.72 -0.30 20.59
N ARG A 83 -16.86 -0.87 20.20
CA ARG A 83 -16.95 -1.87 19.12
C ARG A 83 -16.31 -1.40 17.81
N ASP A 84 -16.52 -0.14 17.46
CA ASP A 84 -16.07 0.42 16.19
C ASP A 84 -14.62 0.93 16.25
N GLU A 85 -14.01 0.97 17.44
CA GLU A 85 -12.63 1.39 17.60
C GLU A 85 -11.66 0.32 17.09
N PRO A 86 -10.55 0.74 16.46
CA PRO A 86 -9.57 -0.21 15.98
C PRO A 86 -8.90 -0.95 17.14
N VAL A 87 -8.56 -2.21 16.92
CA VAL A 87 -7.82 -3.06 17.88
C VAL A 87 -6.32 -3.07 17.61
N ALA A 88 -5.93 -2.76 16.38
CA ALA A 88 -4.55 -2.56 15.98
C ALA A 88 -4.47 -1.59 14.80
N THR A 89 -3.31 -0.99 14.65
CA THR A 89 -2.93 -0.19 13.47
C THR A 89 -1.62 -0.71 12.93
N GLY A 90 -1.35 -0.50 11.64
CA GLY A 90 -0.12 -0.97 11.05
C GLY A 90 0.27 -0.25 9.78
N THR A 91 1.38 -0.70 9.22
CA THR A 91 1.90 -0.24 7.95
C THR A 91 2.36 -1.44 7.15
N LEU A 92 1.94 -1.50 5.88
CA LEU A 92 2.45 -2.46 4.90
C LEU A 92 3.32 -1.71 3.90
N TYR A 93 4.55 -2.14 3.73
CA TYR A 93 5.45 -1.66 2.69
C TYR A 93 5.49 -2.64 1.52
N ILE A 94 5.50 -2.09 0.31
CA ILE A 94 5.69 -2.84 -0.93
C ILE A 94 6.88 -2.22 -1.64
N ARG A 95 7.95 -3.01 -1.76
CA ARG A 95 9.21 -2.58 -2.37
C ARG A 95 9.46 -3.24 -3.72
N ASP A 96 8.99 -4.47 -3.89
CA ASP A 96 9.05 -5.15 -5.18
C ASP A 96 7.96 -4.60 -6.09
N LEU A 97 8.38 -3.76 -7.04
CA LEU A 97 7.55 -3.16 -8.07
C LEU A 97 8.03 -3.55 -9.48
N GLU A 98 9.02 -4.45 -9.58
CA GLU A 98 9.68 -4.80 -10.85
C GLU A 98 8.73 -5.55 -11.79
N PHE A 99 7.75 -6.28 -11.25
CA PHE A 99 6.73 -6.98 -12.03
C PHE A 99 5.89 -6.03 -12.92
N LEU A 100 5.78 -4.75 -12.55
CA LEU A 100 5.11 -3.74 -13.38
C LEU A 100 5.92 -3.42 -14.64
N ASN A 101 7.26 -3.49 -14.57
CA ASN A 101 8.13 -3.27 -15.72
C ASN A 101 8.05 -4.44 -16.70
N GLU A 102 8.05 -5.69 -16.21
CA GLU A 102 7.95 -6.86 -17.08
C GLU A 102 6.64 -6.92 -17.87
N LYS A 103 5.53 -6.55 -17.21
CA LYS A 103 4.21 -6.48 -17.84
C LYS A 103 4.16 -5.36 -18.89
N THR A 104 4.87 -4.27 -18.64
CA THR A 104 4.94 -3.12 -19.55
C THR A 104 5.81 -3.41 -20.77
N LYS A 105 6.98 -4.05 -20.58
CA LYS A 105 7.83 -4.53 -21.68
C LYS A 105 7.11 -5.50 -22.62
N ARG A 106 6.28 -6.40 -22.07
CA ARG A 106 5.46 -7.33 -22.89
C ARG A 106 4.43 -6.62 -23.76
N ASP A 107 3.81 -5.57 -23.25
CA ASP A 107 2.80 -4.82 -24.00
C ASP A 107 3.41 -3.81 -24.98
N MET A 108 4.62 -3.31 -24.72
CA MET A 108 5.36 -2.37 -25.58
C MET A 108 6.07 -3.02 -26.77
N LEU A 109 6.32 -4.34 -26.73
CA LEU A 109 6.73 -5.11 -27.93
C LEU A 109 5.71 -5.01 -29.09
N VAL A 110 4.52 -4.42 -28.86
CA VAL A 110 3.46 -4.19 -29.84
C VAL A 110 3.44 -2.75 -30.38
N VAL A 111 4.02 -1.77 -29.68
CA VAL A 111 3.95 -0.34 -30.05
C VAL A 111 5.30 0.33 -29.74
N GLY A 112 6.11 0.58 -30.78
CA GLY A 112 7.44 1.15 -30.63
C GLY A 112 7.44 2.65 -30.31
N GLY A 113 8.26 3.08 -29.34
CA GLY A 113 8.55 4.49 -29.05
C GLY A 113 9.02 4.72 -27.61
N ASP A 114 10.27 5.13 -27.44
CA ASP A 114 10.98 5.18 -26.14
C ASP A 114 10.59 6.39 -25.23
N GLU A 115 10.01 7.47 -25.77
CA GLU A 115 9.59 8.65 -24.96
C GLU A 115 8.15 8.54 -24.42
N GLU A 116 7.29 7.76 -25.06
CA GLU A 116 5.97 7.38 -24.52
C GLU A 116 6.10 6.35 -23.38
N GLU A 117 7.28 5.76 -23.20
CA GLU A 117 7.52 4.63 -22.31
C GLU A 117 7.33 4.97 -20.82
N VAL A 118 7.94 6.06 -20.36
CA VAL A 118 7.89 6.48 -18.95
C VAL A 118 6.47 6.86 -18.53
N GLY A 119 5.75 7.61 -19.38
CA GLY A 119 4.37 8.01 -19.12
C GLY A 119 3.39 6.83 -19.11
N VAL A 120 3.65 5.78 -19.91
CA VAL A 120 2.85 4.55 -19.89
C VAL A 120 3.12 3.73 -18.64
N VAL A 121 4.38 3.61 -18.20
CA VAL A 121 4.74 2.93 -16.94
C VAL A 121 4.11 3.65 -15.74
N GLU A 122 4.15 4.99 -15.72
CA GLU A 122 3.57 5.79 -14.64
C GLU A 122 2.04 5.61 -14.55
N LYS A 123 1.32 5.69 -15.67
CA LYS A 123 -0.13 5.45 -15.69
C LYS A 123 -0.49 4.05 -15.18
N ARG A 124 0.24 3.02 -15.64
CA ARG A 124 0.04 1.63 -15.18
C ARG A 124 0.33 1.47 -13.70
N PHE A 125 1.37 2.11 -13.21
CA PHE A 125 1.71 2.12 -11.79
C PHE A 125 0.56 2.72 -10.97
N LEU A 126 0.02 3.87 -11.38
CA LEU A 126 -1.10 4.53 -10.70
C LEU A 126 -2.37 3.66 -10.71
N GLU A 127 -2.70 3.07 -11.86
CA GLU A 127 -3.84 2.15 -12.00
C GLU A 127 -3.70 0.91 -11.12
N TRP A 128 -2.52 0.27 -11.16
CA TRP A 128 -2.23 -0.88 -10.31
C TRP A 128 -2.28 -0.52 -8.83
N ARG A 129 -1.68 0.60 -8.43
CA ARG A 129 -1.67 1.08 -7.04
C ARG A 129 -3.09 1.28 -6.53
N LYS A 130 -3.94 1.95 -7.31
CA LYS A 130 -5.35 2.17 -6.98
C LYS A 130 -6.10 0.84 -6.85
N GLY A 131 -5.98 -0.04 -7.85
CA GLY A 131 -6.61 -1.36 -7.80
C GLY A 131 -6.07 -2.27 -6.70
N PHE A 132 -4.83 -2.06 -6.25
CA PHE A 132 -4.26 -2.76 -5.11
C PHE A 132 -4.89 -2.28 -3.80
N VAL A 133 -4.95 -0.96 -3.56
CA VAL A 133 -5.59 -0.38 -2.38
C VAL A 133 -7.05 -0.84 -2.28
N GLU A 134 -7.81 -0.76 -3.37
CA GLU A 134 -9.23 -1.19 -3.42
C GLU A 134 -9.43 -2.68 -3.10
N LYS A 135 -8.46 -3.54 -3.41
CA LYS A 135 -8.55 -4.98 -3.12
C LYS A 135 -8.15 -5.34 -1.69
N VAL A 136 -7.32 -4.52 -1.05
CA VAL A 136 -6.87 -4.74 0.33
C VAL A 136 -7.78 -4.02 1.32
N ASP A 137 -8.38 -2.90 0.93
CA ASP A 137 -9.34 -2.18 1.76
C ASP A 137 -10.64 -2.97 1.96
N GLY A 138 -11.14 -2.97 3.19
CA GLY A 138 -12.39 -3.63 3.56
C GLY A 138 -12.36 -5.15 3.62
N ILE A 139 -11.18 -5.78 3.49
CA ILE A 139 -11.10 -7.25 3.53
C ILE A 139 -11.39 -7.79 4.93
N ASN A 140 -11.94 -9.01 4.99
CA ASN A 140 -12.12 -9.74 6.24
C ASN A 140 -11.11 -10.89 6.32
N LEU A 141 -10.28 -10.88 7.36
CA LEU A 141 -9.34 -11.94 7.69
C LEU A 141 -9.89 -12.76 8.87
N ASN A 142 -9.77 -14.09 8.79
CA ASN A 142 -10.17 -15.00 9.86
C ASN A 142 -8.93 -15.58 10.53
N LEU A 143 -8.77 -15.35 11.83
CA LEU A 143 -7.68 -15.87 12.66
C LEU A 143 -8.29 -16.78 13.73
N GLU A 144 -8.13 -18.09 13.57
CA GLU A 144 -8.62 -19.10 14.54
C GLU A 144 -10.08 -18.91 14.99
N GLY A 145 -10.95 -18.55 14.04
CA GLY A 145 -12.38 -18.34 14.29
C GLY A 145 -12.75 -16.91 14.69
N VAL A 146 -11.77 -16.00 14.86
CA VAL A 146 -11.98 -14.58 15.09
C VAL A 146 -11.88 -13.82 13.78
N LYS A 147 -12.91 -13.03 13.46
CA LYS A 147 -12.94 -12.24 12.23
C LYS A 147 -12.46 -10.81 12.49
N PHE A 148 -11.53 -10.36 11.67
CA PHE A 148 -11.03 -8.99 11.66
C PHE A 148 -11.34 -8.34 10.32
N ARG A 149 -11.79 -7.10 10.36
CA ARG A 149 -11.91 -6.24 9.17
C ARG A 149 -10.65 -5.39 9.09
N LEU A 150 -10.00 -5.43 7.94
CA LEU A 150 -8.85 -4.60 7.62
C LEU A 150 -9.31 -3.47 6.70
N ASN A 151 -9.03 -2.23 7.10
CA ASN A 151 -9.11 -1.09 6.22
C ASN A 151 -7.69 -0.67 5.83
N ALA A 152 -7.48 -0.32 4.57
CA ALA A 152 -6.18 0.03 4.03
C ALA A 152 -6.27 1.34 3.23
N VAL A 153 -5.39 2.27 3.55
CA VAL A 153 -5.34 3.59 2.90
C VAL A 153 -3.91 3.85 2.43
N LEU A 154 -3.77 4.45 1.25
CA LEU A 154 -2.46 4.89 0.76
C LEU A 154 -1.90 5.96 1.70
N ASN A 155 -0.62 5.85 2.06
CA ASN A 155 0.02 6.88 2.86
C ASN A 155 0.06 8.20 2.07
N ALA A 156 -0.24 9.33 2.72
CA ALA A 156 -0.28 10.63 2.06
C ALA A 156 1.05 11.00 1.39
N ASN A 157 2.17 10.52 1.92
CA ASN A 157 3.50 10.71 1.34
C ASN A 157 3.64 10.04 -0.05
N ASP A 158 2.82 9.04 -0.34
CA ASP A 158 2.82 8.32 -1.61
C ASP A 158 1.69 8.80 -2.54
N ASP A 159 0.81 9.71 -2.09
CA ASP A 159 -0.28 10.29 -2.89
C ASP A 159 -0.02 11.77 -3.21
N PHE A 160 0.95 12.02 -4.09
CA PHE A 160 1.30 13.38 -4.50
C PHE A 160 0.11 14.13 -5.13
N ASP A 161 -0.71 13.46 -5.94
CA ASP A 161 -1.86 14.08 -6.60
C ASP A 161 -2.93 14.46 -5.58
N GLY A 162 -3.24 13.57 -4.63
CA GLY A 162 -4.14 13.86 -3.52
C GLY A 162 -3.63 14.99 -2.65
N LEU A 163 -2.32 15.00 -2.35
CA LEU A 163 -1.70 16.08 -1.59
C LEU A 163 -1.80 17.40 -2.34
N LYS A 164 -1.40 17.44 -3.62
CA LYS A 164 -1.48 18.63 -4.48
C LYS A 164 -2.91 19.18 -4.51
N LYS A 165 -3.91 18.32 -4.72
CA LYS A 165 -5.31 18.73 -4.73
C LYS A 165 -5.74 19.30 -3.37
N SER A 166 -5.38 18.66 -2.26
CA SER A 166 -5.72 19.16 -0.92
C SER A 166 -5.08 20.54 -0.63
N TRP A 167 -3.86 20.76 -1.12
CA TRP A 167 -3.20 22.06 -1.08
C TRP A 167 -3.92 23.09 -1.94
N GLU A 168 -4.24 22.76 -3.20
CA GLU A 168 -4.99 23.66 -4.10
C GLU A 168 -6.35 24.05 -3.52
N GLU A 169 -7.09 23.09 -2.94
CA GLU A 169 -8.38 23.33 -2.28
C GLU A 169 -8.22 24.21 -1.03
N PHE A 170 -7.20 23.94 -0.21
CA PHE A 170 -6.91 24.75 0.98
C PHE A 170 -6.63 26.22 0.61
N TYR A 171 -5.85 26.49 -0.44
CA TYR A 171 -5.59 27.89 -0.86
C TYR A 171 -6.76 28.53 -1.62
N ALA A 172 -7.54 27.75 -2.38
CA ALA A 172 -8.70 28.26 -3.11
C ALA A 172 -9.88 28.60 -2.18
N PHE A 173 -10.05 27.88 -1.07
CA PHE A 173 -11.23 27.98 -0.21
C PHE A 173 -10.93 28.31 1.26
N GLY A 174 -9.72 28.04 1.76
CA GLY A 174 -9.32 28.25 3.16
C GLY A 174 -9.04 29.70 3.56
N ASN A 175 -9.01 30.64 2.61
CA ASN A 175 -8.90 32.08 2.87
C ASN A 175 -10.25 32.82 2.89
N ARG A 176 -11.39 32.09 2.87
CA ARG A 176 -12.74 32.69 2.95
C ARG A 176 -13.37 32.43 4.31
N GLY A 177 -12.86 33.10 5.35
CA GLY A 177 -13.58 33.31 6.61
C GLY A 177 -12.78 33.04 7.88
N GLU A 178 -11.92 34.00 8.25
CA GLU A 178 -11.82 34.48 9.64
C GLU A 178 -12.43 35.89 9.69
#